data_AF-A0A7C2NL43-F1
#
_entry.id   AF-A0A7C2NL43-F1
#
_cell.length_a   1.000
_cell.length_b   1.000
_cell.length_c   1.000
_cell.angle_alpha   90.00
_cell.angle_beta   90.00
_cell.angle_gamma   90.00
#
_symmetry.space_group_name_H-M   'P 1'
#
loop_
_entity.id
_entity.type
_entity.pdbx_description
1 polymer ?
#
loop_
_entity_poly.entity_id
_entity_poly.type
_entity_poly.pdbx_seq_one_letter_code
_entity_poly.pdbx_strand_id
1 'polypeptide(L)'
;MATIKQILDNKGHEIYSISSKQTVFAALQLMAEKGIGALPVFEGNSLVGIISERDYARKIILKDKMSRETLVEEIMTKEVI
;
A
#
# COMPACT_ATOMS: atom_id res chain seq x y z
N MET A 1 1.21 -29.05 4.30
CA MET A 1 1.18 -27.63 3.85
C MET A 1 0.04 -26.94 4.58
N ALA A 2 0.28 -25.76 5.16
CA ALA A 2 -0.78 -24.94 5.72
C ALA A 2 -1.57 -24.25 4.59
N THR A 3 -2.88 -24.11 4.73
CA THR A 3 -3.71 -23.35 3.80
C THR A 3 -3.56 -21.85 4.05
N ILE A 4 -3.87 -21.01 3.05
CA ILE A 4 -3.89 -19.54 3.23
C ILE A 4 -4.81 -19.16 4.39
N LYS A 5 -5.97 -19.82 4.51
CA LYS A 5 -6.91 -19.64 5.61
C LYS A 5 -6.24 -19.89 6.97
N GLN A 6 -5.53 -21.00 7.13
CA GLN A 6 -4.83 -21.32 8.38
C GLN A 6 -3.73 -20.31 8.71
N ILE A 7 -3.05 -19.76 7.70
CA ILE A 7 -2.03 -18.72 7.91
C ILE A 7 -2.69 -17.42 8.40
N LEU A 8 -3.81 -17.01 7.80
CA LEU A 8 -4.54 -15.80 8.19
C LEU A 8 -5.16 -15.93 9.58
N ASP A 9 -5.74 -17.08 9.91
CA ASP A 9 -6.32 -17.34 11.23
C ASP A 9 -5.27 -17.22 12.35
N ASN A 10 -4.00 -17.58 12.07
CA ASN A 10 -2.90 -17.42 13.01
C ASN A 10 -2.30 -16.00 13.03
N LYS A 11 -2.26 -15.31 11.89
CA LYS A 11 -1.67 -13.96 11.76
C LYS A 11 -2.59 -12.86 12.29
N GLY A 12 -3.90 -13.06 12.18
CA GLY A 12 -4.93 -12.04 12.38
C GLY A 12 -5.49 -11.50 11.07
N HIS A 13 -6.71 -10.95 11.16
CA HIS A 13 -7.50 -10.46 10.01
C HIS A 13 -7.51 -8.93 9.89
N GLU A 14 -6.63 -8.25 10.61
CA GLU A 14 -6.52 -6.79 10.53
C GLU A 14 -5.89 -6.38 9.20
N ILE A 15 -6.54 -5.43 8.53
CA ILE A 15 -6.09 -4.89 7.24
C ILE A 15 -5.96 -3.38 7.39
N TYR A 16 -4.75 -2.88 7.23
CA TYR A 16 -4.49 -1.45 7.08
C TYR A 16 -4.53 -1.11 5.59
N SER A 17 -5.35 -0.14 5.22
CA SER A 17 -5.52 0.31 3.83
C SER A 17 -5.34 1.81 3.70
N ILE A 18 -5.26 2.29 2.46
CA ILE A 18 -5.16 3.71 2.16
C ILE A 18 -6.05 4.09 0.97
N SER A 19 -6.51 5.35 0.92
CA SER A 19 -7.19 5.88 -0.24
C SER A 19 -6.21 6.19 -1.38
N SER A 20 -6.65 5.96 -2.61
CA SER A 20 -5.94 6.34 -3.85
C SER A 20 -5.62 7.84 -3.93
N LYS A 21 -6.44 8.67 -3.26
CA LYS A 21 -6.34 10.14 -3.23
C LYS A 21 -5.49 10.70 -2.09
N GLN A 22 -4.93 9.85 -1.23
CA GLN A 22 -3.97 10.30 -0.23
C GLN A 22 -2.56 10.39 -0.82
N THR A 23 -1.69 11.13 -0.14
CA THR A 23 -0.31 11.31 -0.58
C THR A 23 0.52 10.07 -0.30
N VAL A 24 1.58 9.87 -1.10
CA VAL A 24 2.56 8.81 -0.86
C VAL A 24 3.22 8.96 0.51
N PHE A 25 3.42 10.20 0.98
CA PHE A 25 3.93 10.46 2.32
C PHE A 25 3.01 9.89 3.42
N ALA A 26 1.69 10.05 3.31
CA ALA A 26 0.75 9.47 4.26
C ALA A 26 0.80 7.93 4.23
N ALA A 27 0.98 7.33 3.04
CA ALA A 27 1.17 5.89 2.90
C ALA A 27 2.41 5.40 3.66
N LEU A 28 3.55 6.08 3.49
CA LEU A 28 4.80 5.74 4.16
C LEU A 28 4.71 5.93 5.68
N GLN A 29 4.01 6.97 6.13
CA GLN A 29 3.81 7.21 7.56
C GLN A 29 3.02 6.07 8.20
N LEU A 30 1.93 5.62 7.56
CA LEU A 30 1.13 4.49 8.05
C LEU A 30 1.92 3.17 8.02
N MET A 31 2.68 2.94 6.96
CA MET A 31 3.58 1.78 6.85
C MET A 31 4.59 1.73 8.01
N ALA A 32 5.24 2.87 8.29
CA ALA A 32 6.20 2.98 9.39
C ALA A 32 5.54 2.80 10.76
N GLU A 33 4.36 3.40 10.98
CA GLU A 33 3.63 3.29 12.25
C GLU A 33 3.20 1.84 12.55
N LYS A 34 2.77 1.09 11.53
CA LYS A 34 2.28 -0.28 11.69
C LYS A 34 3.35 -1.37 11.45
N GLY A 35 4.56 -0.97 11.04
CA GLY A 35 5.64 -1.92 10.74
C GLY A 35 5.33 -2.83 9.55
N ILE A 36 4.69 -2.30 8.50
CA ILE A 36 4.28 -3.04 7.29
C ILE A 36 4.87 -2.41 6.02
N GLY A 37 5.21 -3.23 5.02
CA GLY A 37 5.85 -2.75 3.78
C GLY A 37 4.91 -2.51 2.60
N ALA A 38 3.60 -2.75 2.77
CA ALA A 38 2.61 -2.55 1.72
C ALA A 38 1.22 -2.25 2.29
N LEU A 39 0.44 -1.48 1.52
CA LEU A 39 -0.94 -1.12 1.82
C LEU A 39 -1.82 -1.45 0.61
N PRO A 40 -2.89 -2.24 0.75
CA PRO A 40 -3.96 -2.27 -0.24
C PRO A 40 -4.61 -0.88 -0.37
N VAL A 41 -4.90 -0.50 -1.60
CA VAL A 41 -5.52 0.79 -1.93
C VAL A 41 -7.00 0.55 -2.22
N PHE A 42 -7.85 1.21 -1.44
CA PHE A 42 -9.31 1.08 -1.58
C PHE A 42 -9.96 2.40 -1.99
N GLU A 43 -10.98 2.27 -2.85
CA GLU A 43 -11.97 3.31 -3.09
C GLU A 43 -13.35 2.76 -2.66
N GLY A 44 -13.83 3.22 -1.50
CA GLY A 44 -14.98 2.60 -0.85
C GLY A 44 -14.70 1.12 -0.53
N ASN A 45 -15.55 0.23 -1.06
CA ASN A 45 -15.40 -1.22 -0.90
C ASN A 45 -14.59 -1.89 -2.03
N SER A 46 -14.06 -1.12 -2.99
CA SER A 46 -13.33 -1.66 -4.13
C SER A 46 -11.83 -1.62 -3.89
N LEU A 47 -11.16 -2.77 -4.03
CA LEU A 47 -9.70 -2.85 -4.08
C LEU A 47 -9.23 -2.39 -5.46
N VAL A 48 -8.61 -1.21 -5.54
CA VAL A 48 -8.19 -0.58 -6.79
C VAL A 48 -6.68 -0.66 -7.05
N GLY A 49 -5.91 -1.15 -6.06
CA GLY A 49 -4.48 -1.30 -6.21
C GLY A 49 -3.76 -1.72 -4.94
N ILE A 50 -2.44 -1.73 -5.00
CA ILE A 50 -1.54 -1.90 -3.87
C ILE A 50 -0.36 -0.93 -4.01
N ILE A 51 0.05 -0.31 -2.91
CA ILE A 51 1.27 0.50 -2.83
C ILE A 51 2.25 -0.17 -1.88
N SER A 52 3.51 -0.26 -2.29
CA SER A 52 4.59 -0.85 -1.49
C SER A 52 5.81 0.07 -1.39
N GLU A 53 6.71 -0.24 -0.46
CA GLU A 53 8.03 0.41 -0.37
C GLU A 53 8.80 0.35 -1.69
N ARG A 54 8.62 -0.73 -2.46
CA ARG A 54 9.22 -0.89 -3.79
C ARG A 54 8.70 0.14 -4.79
N ASP A 55 7.41 0.46 -4.74
CA ASP A 55 6.81 1.49 -5.59
C ASP A 55 7.40 2.85 -5.25
N TYR A 56 7.53 3.18 -3.95
CA TYR A 56 8.18 4.41 -3.52
C TYR A 56 9.63 4.49 -4.02
N ALA A 57 10.43 3.45 -3.78
CA ALA A 57 11.83 3.40 -4.20
C ALA A 57 11.98 3.63 -5.71
N ARG A 58 11.15 2.98 -6.53
CA ARG A 58 11.31 2.99 -7.99
C ARG A 58 10.63 4.15 -8.70
N LYS A 59 9.52 4.65 -8.16
CA LYS A 59 8.64 5.61 -8.86
C LYS A 59 8.66 7.02 -8.24
N ILE A 60 9.20 7.17 -7.03
CA ILE A 60 9.33 8.48 -6.35
C ILE A 60 10.80 8.89 -6.25
N ILE A 61 11.57 8.29 -5.34
CA ILE A 61 12.91 8.77 -5.02
C ILE A 61 13.88 8.67 -6.20
N LEU A 62 13.83 7.56 -6.96
CA LEU A 62 14.64 7.39 -8.18
C LEU A 62 14.14 8.20 -9.38
N LYS A 63 13.00 8.89 -9.26
CA LYS A 63 12.40 9.74 -10.30
C LYS A 63 12.35 11.22 -9.91
N ASP A 64 13.02 11.59 -8.82
CA ASP A 64 13.07 12.96 -8.30
C ASP A 64 11.67 13.58 -8.06
N LYS A 65 10.70 12.75 -7.64
CA LYS A 65 9.34 13.21 -7.28
C LYS A 65 9.23 13.45 -5.77
N MET A 66 8.31 14.34 -5.37
CA MET A 66 8.05 14.66 -3.98
C MET A 66 6.88 13.85 -3.40
N SER A 67 7.13 13.01 -2.39
CA SER A 67 6.12 12.14 -1.78
C SER A 67 4.95 12.88 -1.14
N ARG A 68 5.14 14.14 -0.75
CA ARG A 68 4.09 14.99 -0.16
C ARG A 68 3.12 15.56 -1.20
N GLU A 69 3.52 15.58 -2.47
CA GLU A 69 2.73 16.15 -3.57
C GLU A 69 2.21 15.07 -4.53
N THR A 70 2.83 13.88 -4.51
CA THR A 70 2.39 12.74 -5.32
C THR A 70 1.31 11.95 -4.59
N LEU A 71 0.23 11.62 -5.31
CA LEU A 71 -0.86 10.78 -4.83
C LEU A 71 -0.53 9.29 -4.98
N VAL A 72 -1.17 8.46 -4.15
CA VAL A 72 -1.02 6.99 -4.19
C VAL A 72 -1.40 6.43 -5.57
N GLU A 73 -2.46 6.93 -6.18
CA GLU A 73 -2.94 6.45 -7.48
C GLU A 73 -1.94 6.60 -8.64
N GLU A 74 -1.00 7.53 -8.51
CA GLU A 74 0.02 7.82 -9.52
C GLU A 74 1.13 6.76 -9.54
N ILE A 75 1.35 6.05 -8.43
CA ILE A 75 2.44 5.09 -8.30
C ILE A 75 2.01 3.69 -7.88
N MET A 76 0.78 3.50 -7.40
CA MET A 76 0.30 2.18 -7.00
C MET A 76 0.32 1.20 -8.17
N THR A 77 0.41 -0.09 -7.85
CA THR A 77 0.19 -1.17 -8.80
C THR A 77 -1.32 -1.45 -8.87
N LYS A 78 -1.93 -1.30 -10.06
CA LYS A 78 -3.39 -1.34 -10.24
C LYS A 78 -3.94 -2.76 -10.48
N GLU A 79 -3.15 -3.64 -11.08
CA GLU A 79 -3.53 -5.03 -11.36
C GLU A 79 -3.05 -5.90 -10.21
N VAL A 80 -3.96 -6.20 -9.27
CA VAL A 80 -3.62 -6.93 -8.04
C VAL A 80 -3.97 -8.42 -8.12
N ILE A 81 -4.66 -8.87 -9.18
CA ILE A 81 -5.08 -10.26 -9.43
C ILE A 81 -5.19 -10.48 -10.94
#